data_AF-A0A2D5NA20-F1
#
_entry.id   AF-A0A2D5NA20-F1
#
_cell.length_a   1.000
_cell.length_b   1.000
_cell.length_c   1.000
_cell.angle_alpha   90.00
_cell.angle_beta   90.00
_cell.angle_gamma   90.00
#
_symmetry.space_group_name_H-M   'P 1'
#
loop_
_entity.id
_entity.type
_entity.pdbx_description
1 polymer ?
#
loop_
_entity_poly.entity_id
_entity_poly.type
_entity_poly.pdbx_seq_one_letter_code
_entity_poly.pdbx_strand_id
1 'polypeptide(L)'
;MAKLYGIGAAVVILGALFKIMHWEGANYMLVVGLGTEAVIFLFSAFEKPATDYDWSLVYPELATGDGGERALSVTEQLDTALQDGGIDSALIERLGDGMRSLSETAGSLSGAVDAAGATAAYSEQLNSAASNMENLNALYAVQLENATAQVERQNDVMEKLSGASNNAEGLASQLQNLQGNLESLNSVYGGMLTAMGK
;
A
#
# COMPACT_ATOMS: atom_id res chain seq x y z
N MET A 1 8.80 -29.19 1.66
CA MET A 1 9.91 -29.56 2.57
C MET A 1 10.55 -28.36 3.29
N ALA A 2 10.54 -27.14 2.74
CA ALA A 2 11.09 -25.95 3.42
C ALA A 2 10.56 -25.71 4.86
N LYS A 3 9.27 -26.00 5.13
CA LYS A 3 8.69 -25.87 6.47
C LYS A 3 9.27 -26.88 7.48
N LEU A 4 9.69 -28.08 7.04
CA LEU A 4 10.27 -29.11 7.91
C LEU A 4 11.64 -28.67 8.44
N TYR A 5 12.50 -28.16 7.55
CA TYR A 5 13.79 -27.58 7.92
C TYR A 5 13.64 -26.36 8.83
N GLY A 6 12.68 -25.47 8.54
CA GLY A 6 12.41 -24.30 9.38
C GLY A 6 11.93 -24.66 10.79
N ILE A 7 11.04 -25.64 10.91
CA ILE A 7 10.54 -26.11 12.23
C ILE A 7 11.67 -26.81 12.99
N GLY A 8 12.47 -27.65 12.33
CA GLY A 8 13.64 -28.30 12.94
C GLY A 8 14.66 -27.31 13.48
N ALA A 9 15.05 -26.34 12.65
CA ALA A 9 15.98 -25.29 13.03
C ALA A 9 15.48 -24.49 14.24
N ALA A 10 14.17 -24.21 14.33
CA ALA A 10 13.61 -23.52 15.49
C ALA A 10 13.76 -24.34 16.79
N VAL A 11 13.54 -25.65 16.75
CA VAL A 11 13.72 -26.54 17.92
C VAL A 11 15.20 -26.61 18.32
N VAL A 12 16.12 -26.66 17.35
CA VAL A 12 17.57 -26.64 17.61
C VAL A 12 18.00 -25.32 18.26
N ILE A 13 17.54 -24.18 17.73
CA ILE A 13 17.84 -22.86 18.27
C ILE A 13 17.32 -22.72 19.71
N LEU A 14 16.12 -23.22 20.00
CA LEU A 14 15.57 -23.24 21.37
C LEU A 14 16.40 -24.12 22.31
N GLY A 15 16.85 -25.30 21.85
CA GLY A 15 17.75 -26.16 22.62
C GLY A 15 19.09 -25.48 22.94
N ALA A 16 19.69 -24.81 21.95
CA ALA A 16 20.92 -24.04 22.14
C ALA A 16 20.73 -22.84 23.09
N LEU A 17 19.61 -22.13 22.97
CA LEU A 17 19.25 -21.02 23.86
C LEU A 17 19.17 -21.46 25.32
N PHE A 18 18.47 -22.56 25.60
CA PHE A 18 18.36 -23.12 26.96
C PHE A 18 19.73 -23.49 27.52
N LYS A 19 20.62 -24.03 26.67
CA LYS A 19 22.00 -24.38 27.07
C LYS A 19 22.82 -23.15 27.44
N ILE A 20 22.71 -22.06 26.69
CA ILE A 20 23.44 -20.80 26.95
C ILE A 20 22.90 -20.11 28.21
N MET A 21 21.58 -20.12 28.41
CA MET A 21 20.93 -19.47 29.56
C MET A 21 20.97 -20.29 30.85
N HIS A 22 21.51 -21.52 30.80
CA HIS A 22 21.62 -22.43 31.95
C HIS A 22 20.28 -22.71 32.66
N TRP A 23 19.18 -22.72 31.90
CA TRP A 23 17.86 -23.02 32.46
C TRP A 23 17.75 -24.48 32.91
N GLU A 24 16.88 -24.73 33.89
CA GLU A 24 16.63 -26.08 34.36
C GLU A 24 16.10 -26.96 33.22
N GLY A 25 16.67 -28.15 33.04
CA GLY A 25 16.35 -29.04 31.92
C GLY A 25 17.04 -28.71 30.59
N ALA A 26 17.99 -27.76 30.56
CA ALA A 26 18.71 -27.39 29.33
C ALA A 26 19.35 -28.56 28.57
N ASN A 27 19.87 -29.56 29.29
CA ASN A 27 20.45 -30.74 28.66
C ASN A 27 19.39 -31.57 27.91
N TYR A 28 18.17 -31.69 28.45
CA TYR A 28 17.08 -32.40 27.78
C TYR A 28 16.64 -31.65 26.51
N MET A 29 16.49 -30.32 26.60
CA MET A 29 16.13 -29.50 25.43
C MET A 29 17.20 -29.53 24.34
N LEU A 30 18.50 -29.56 24.71
CA LEU A 30 19.60 -29.70 23.75
C LEU A 30 19.55 -31.06 23.04
N VAL A 31 19.30 -32.15 23.77
CA VAL A 31 19.19 -33.50 23.20
C VAL A 31 18.00 -33.58 22.24
N VAL A 32 16.86 -32.96 22.58
CA VAL A 32 15.70 -32.90 21.69
C VAL A 32 16.00 -32.10 20.42
N GLY A 33 16.67 -30.95 20.55
CA GLY A 33 17.11 -30.14 19.41
C GLY A 33 18.03 -30.92 18.46
N LEU A 34 19.14 -31.43 18.98
CA LEU A 34 20.12 -32.18 18.19
C LEU A 34 19.53 -33.49 17.63
N GLY A 35 18.64 -34.16 18.36
CA GLY A 35 17.93 -35.33 17.87
C GLY A 35 17.00 -35.00 16.70
N THR A 36 16.33 -33.85 16.75
CA THR A 36 15.51 -33.35 15.63
C THR A 36 16.37 -33.09 14.40
N GLU A 37 17.54 -32.47 14.57
CA GLU A 37 18.49 -32.17 13.49
C GLU A 37 19.00 -33.46 12.82
N ALA A 38 19.36 -34.48 13.62
CA ALA A 38 19.82 -35.76 13.11
C ALA A 38 18.77 -36.45 12.22
N VAL A 39 17.49 -36.38 12.59
CA VAL A 39 16.39 -36.94 11.80
C VAL A 39 16.21 -36.17 10.49
N ILE A 40 16.30 -34.84 10.52
CA ILE A 40 16.15 -34.01 9.32
C ILE A 40 17.30 -34.26 8.35
N PHE A 41 18.55 -34.32 8.82
CA PHE A 41 19.69 -34.65 7.97
C PHE A 41 19.58 -36.03 7.33
N LEU A 42 19.07 -37.02 8.07
CA LEU A 42 18.83 -38.35 7.53
C LEU A 42 17.87 -38.32 6.34
N PHE A 43 16.77 -37.57 6.44
CA PHE A 43 15.81 -37.44 5.34
C PHE A 43 16.33 -36.55 4.21
N SER A 44 17.14 -35.53 4.52
CA SER A 44 17.78 -34.64 3.54
C SER A 44 18.68 -35.40 2.56
N ALA A 45 19.35 -36.46 3.02
CA ALA A 45 20.18 -37.31 2.16
C ALA A 45 19.40 -38.01 1.02
N PHE A 46 18.08 -38.13 1.15
CA PHE A 46 17.21 -38.71 0.12
C PHE A 46 16.51 -37.64 -0.74
N GLU A 47 16.71 -36.35 -0.46
CA GLU A 47 16.19 -35.28 -1.31
C GLU A 47 17.07 -35.08 -2.53
N LYS A 48 16.43 -34.77 -3.66
CA LYS A 48 17.13 -34.43 -4.90
C LYS A 48 17.96 -33.16 -4.65
N PRO A 49 19.23 -33.09 -5.11
CA PRO A 49 20.02 -31.86 -5.04
C PRO A 49 19.22 -30.69 -5.60
N ALA A 50 19.30 -29.52 -4.94
CA ALA A 50 18.66 -28.31 -5.45
C ALA A 50 19.13 -28.08 -6.90
N THR A 51 18.18 -27.78 -7.79
CA THR A 51 18.50 -27.47 -9.18
C THR A 51 19.35 -26.22 -9.22
N ASP A 52 20.57 -26.32 -9.75
CA ASP A 52 21.39 -25.14 -10.01
C ASP A 52 20.62 -24.24 -10.99
N TYR A 53 20.42 -22.99 -10.58
CA TYR A 53 19.82 -22.00 -11.46
C TYR A 53 20.76 -21.73 -12.62
N ASP A 54 20.23 -21.78 -13.84
CA ASP A 54 21.00 -21.49 -15.03
C ASP A 54 21.19 -19.98 -15.18
N TRP A 55 22.27 -19.49 -14.55
CA TRP A 55 22.64 -18.07 -14.58
C TRP A 55 23.01 -17.58 -15.99
N SER A 56 23.24 -18.49 -16.95
CA SER A 56 23.52 -18.12 -18.35
C SER A 56 22.33 -17.45 -19.04
N LEU A 57 21.10 -17.70 -18.55
CA LEU A 57 19.88 -17.05 -19.05
C LEU A 57 19.85 -15.54 -18.77
N VAL A 58 20.55 -15.10 -17.72
CA VAL A 58 20.58 -13.69 -17.28
C VAL A 58 21.93 -13.04 -17.60
N TYR A 59 23.01 -13.82 -17.55
CA TYR A 59 24.36 -13.39 -17.87
C TYR A 59 24.97 -14.34 -18.91
N PRO A 60 24.71 -14.11 -20.20
CA PRO A 60 25.20 -14.99 -21.28
C PRO A 60 26.72 -15.07 -21.33
N GLU A 61 27.43 -14.08 -20.78
CA GLU A 61 28.90 -14.06 -20.62
C GLU A 61 29.44 -15.21 -19.73
N LEU A 62 28.59 -15.80 -18.88
CA LEU A 62 28.94 -16.93 -18.02
C LEU A 62 28.65 -18.29 -18.68
N ALA A 63 28.13 -18.31 -19.91
CA ALA A 63 27.91 -19.51 -20.71
C ALA A 63 29.24 -20.10 -21.23
N THR A 64 30.19 -20.34 -20.33
CA THR A 64 31.45 -21.02 -20.60
C THR A 64 31.43 -22.39 -19.94
N GLY A 65 30.47 -23.22 -20.33
CA GLY A 65 30.36 -24.57 -19.78
C GLY A 65 29.26 -25.38 -20.44
N ASP A 66 29.70 -26.31 -21.28
CA ASP A 66 28.95 -27.43 -21.87
C ASP A 66 27.89 -27.09 -22.95
N GLY A 67 28.31 -27.24 -24.21
CA GLY A 67 27.41 -27.58 -25.33
C GLY A 67 26.65 -26.47 -26.04
N GLY A 68 26.68 -25.22 -25.57
CA GLY A 68 26.07 -24.08 -26.28
C GLY A 68 26.99 -23.50 -27.36
N GLU A 69 26.51 -23.39 -28.61
CA GLU A 69 27.20 -22.62 -29.66
C GLU A 69 27.45 -21.20 -29.14
N ARG A 70 28.73 -20.85 -28.92
CA ARG A 70 29.14 -19.50 -28.53
C ARG A 70 28.71 -18.52 -29.63
N ALA A 71 27.77 -17.64 -29.32
CA ALA A 71 27.62 -16.40 -30.07
C ALA A 71 28.87 -15.56 -29.81
N LEU A 72 29.80 -15.54 -30.76
CA LEU A 72 31.05 -14.79 -30.65
C LEU A 72 30.76 -13.32 -30.31
N SER A 73 31.51 -12.74 -29.37
CA SER A 73 31.43 -11.31 -29.10
C SER A 73 31.76 -10.50 -30.36
N VAL A 74 31.17 -9.31 -30.52
CA VAL A 74 31.44 -8.40 -31.66
C VAL A 74 32.94 -8.13 -31.80
N THR A 75 33.67 -8.10 -30.68
CA THR A 75 35.13 -7.92 -30.65
C THR A 75 35.88 -9.16 -31.17
N GLU A 76 35.43 -10.37 -30.84
CA GLU A 76 36.00 -11.63 -31.36
C GLU A 76 35.68 -11.83 -32.84
N GLN A 77 34.48 -11.45 -33.29
CA GLN A 77 34.11 -11.46 -34.71
C GLN A 77 34.98 -10.48 -35.50
N LEU A 78 35.31 -9.31 -34.92
CA LEU A 78 36.21 -8.33 -35.52
C LEU A 78 37.65 -8.84 -35.58
N ASP A 79 38.15 -9.44 -34.49
CA ASP A 79 39.50 -10.00 -34.43
C ASP A 79 39.68 -11.16 -35.42
N THR A 80 38.67 -12.04 -35.51
CA THR A 80 38.62 -13.14 -36.49
C THR A 80 38.59 -12.60 -37.93
N ALA A 81 37.78 -11.56 -38.21
CA ALA A 81 37.70 -10.96 -39.53
C ALA A 81 38.99 -10.20 -39.94
N LEU A 82 39.75 -9.68 -38.97
CA LEU A 82 41.06 -9.07 -39.20
C LEU A 82 42.17 -10.10 -39.39
N GLN A 83 42.05 -11.27 -38.75
CA GLN A 83 43.01 -12.36 -38.81
C GLN A 83 42.93 -13.15 -40.14
N ASP A 84 41.74 -13.32 -40.71
CA ASP A 84 41.50 -14.20 -41.87
C ASP A 84 41.74 -13.55 -43.26
N GLY A 85 41.98 -12.24 -43.33
CA GLY A 85 42.26 -11.58 -44.60
C GLY A 85 42.22 -10.07 -44.48
N GLY A 86 43.38 -9.42 -44.65
CA GLY A 86 43.54 -7.98 -44.48
C GLY A 86 42.50 -7.16 -45.26
N ILE A 87 41.92 -6.18 -44.55
CA ILE A 87 40.98 -5.13 -44.99
C ILE A 87 40.39 -5.34 -46.40
N ASP A 88 39.35 -6.17 -46.48
CA ASP A 88 38.51 -6.29 -47.67
C ASP A 88 37.59 -5.06 -47.82
N SER A 89 37.21 -4.71 -49.05
CA SER A 89 36.31 -3.58 -49.34
C SER A 89 34.97 -3.70 -48.59
N ALA A 90 34.50 -4.93 -48.37
CA ALA A 90 33.29 -5.21 -47.61
C ALA A 90 33.42 -4.88 -46.11
N LEU A 91 34.61 -5.01 -45.53
CA LEU A 91 34.88 -4.61 -44.13
C LEU A 91 34.88 -3.08 -43.98
N ILE A 92 35.42 -2.36 -44.97
CA ILE A 92 35.40 -0.89 -45.00
C ILE A 92 33.96 -0.37 -45.12
N GLU A 93 33.14 -1.01 -45.97
CA GLU A 93 31.74 -0.65 -46.16
C GLU A 93 30.92 -0.89 -44.88
N ARG A 94 31.07 -2.06 -44.24
CA ARG A 94 30.42 -2.37 -42.96
C ARG A 94 30.87 -1.43 -41.83
N LEU A 95 32.14 -1.05 -41.80
CA LEU A 95 32.65 -0.06 -40.83
C LEU A 95 32.07 1.34 -41.10
N GLY A 96 31.94 1.71 -42.37
CA GLY A 96 31.29 2.97 -42.79
C GLY A 96 29.84 3.05 -42.36
N ASP A 97 29.07 1.98 -42.55
CA ASP A 97 27.68 1.88 -42.09
C ASP A 97 27.58 1.87 -40.57
N GLY A 98 28.48 1.16 -39.88
CA GLY A 98 28.58 1.18 -38.42
C GLY A 98 28.87 2.57 -37.85
N MET A 99 29.80 3.31 -38.46
CA MET A 99 30.09 4.70 -38.06
C MET A 99 28.93 5.65 -38.37
N ARG A 100 28.20 5.45 -39.47
CA ARG A 100 26.98 6.22 -39.78
C ARG A 100 25.88 5.97 -38.76
N SER A 101 25.62 4.71 -38.43
CA SER A 101 24.66 4.32 -37.41
C SER A 101 25.05 4.85 -36.03
N LEU A 102 26.35 4.82 -35.69
CA LEU A 102 26.85 5.42 -34.46
C LEU A 102 26.69 6.94 -34.45
N SER A 103 26.95 7.63 -35.56
CA SER A 103 26.75 9.08 -35.68
C SER A 103 25.27 9.46 -35.58
N GLU A 104 24.38 8.65 -36.14
CA GLU A 104 22.92 8.85 -36.05
C GLU A 104 22.43 8.60 -34.62
N THR A 105 22.95 7.57 -33.96
CA THR A 105 22.66 7.27 -32.54
C THR A 105 23.24 8.34 -31.60
N ALA A 106 24.43 8.86 -31.89
CA ALA A 106 25.02 9.97 -31.14
C ALA A 106 24.25 11.29 -31.40
N GLY A 107 23.74 11.48 -32.61
CA GLY A 107 22.86 12.60 -32.96
C GLY A 107 21.51 12.51 -32.24
N SER A 108 20.89 11.34 -32.17
CA SER A 108 19.66 11.12 -31.39
C SER A 108 19.90 11.23 -29.88
N LEU A 109 21.07 10.82 -29.40
CA LEU A 109 21.49 11.04 -28.01
C LEU A 109 21.73 12.53 -27.72
N SER A 110 22.20 13.31 -28.69
CA SER A 110 22.27 14.78 -28.57
C SER A 110 20.87 15.41 -28.47
N GLY A 111 19.85 14.81 -29.10
CA GLY A 111 18.44 15.15 -28.88
C GLY A 111 17.92 14.76 -27.48
N ALA A 112 18.50 13.73 -26.85
CA ALA A 112 18.23 13.37 -25.46
C ALA A 112 18.94 14.27 -24.43
N VAL A 113 19.85 15.17 -24.86
CA VAL A 113 20.44 16.21 -24.00
C VAL A 113 19.42 17.30 -23.63
N ASP A 114 18.22 17.31 -24.24
CA ASP A 114 17.03 18.01 -23.72
C ASP A 114 16.45 17.40 -22.41
N ALA A 115 17.21 16.55 -21.71
CA ALA A 115 16.92 16.13 -20.34
C ALA A 115 16.72 17.32 -19.36
N ALA A 116 17.21 18.52 -19.70
CA ALA A 116 16.88 19.77 -18.99
C ALA A 116 15.39 20.14 -19.08
N GLY A 117 14.74 19.91 -20.23
CA GLY A 117 13.31 20.15 -20.43
C GLY A 117 12.42 19.14 -19.68
N ALA A 118 12.81 17.87 -19.68
CA ALA A 118 12.13 16.84 -18.90
C ALA A 118 12.25 17.08 -17.38
N THR A 119 13.40 17.57 -16.92
CA THR A 119 13.62 17.96 -15.52
C THR A 119 12.80 19.20 -15.14
N ALA A 120 12.69 20.19 -16.03
CA ALA A 120 11.87 21.38 -15.81
C ALA A 120 10.37 21.02 -15.74
N ALA A 121 9.88 20.18 -16.66
CA ALA A 121 8.49 19.70 -16.64
C ALA A 121 8.19 18.88 -15.36
N TYR A 122 9.13 18.05 -14.92
CA TYR A 122 9.00 17.31 -13.67
C TYR A 122 8.95 18.23 -12.44
N SER A 123 9.79 19.27 -12.40
CA SER A 123 9.80 20.27 -11.33
C SER A 123 8.48 21.06 -11.28
N GLU A 124 7.95 21.46 -12.44
CA GLU A 124 6.63 22.11 -12.56
C GLU A 124 5.52 21.21 -12.01
N GLN A 125 5.53 19.92 -12.39
CA GLN A 125 4.54 18.94 -11.92
C GLN A 125 4.62 18.72 -10.41
N LEU A 126 5.82 18.69 -9.83
CA LEU A 126 6.02 18.58 -8.38
C LEU A 126 5.53 19.82 -7.63
N ASN A 127 5.77 21.02 -8.16
CA ASN A 127 5.25 22.26 -7.57
C ASN A 127 3.72 22.30 -7.62
N SER A 128 3.11 21.89 -8.74
CA SER A 128 1.66 21.77 -8.86
C SER A 128 1.09 20.74 -7.86
N ALA A 129 1.75 19.59 -7.72
CA ALA A 129 1.35 18.57 -6.73
C ALA A 129 1.45 19.09 -5.29
N ALA A 130 2.52 19.82 -4.96
CA ALA A 130 2.69 20.45 -3.64
C ALA A 130 1.58 21.46 -3.34
N SER A 131 1.25 22.33 -4.30
CA SER A 131 0.14 23.29 -4.16
C SER A 131 -1.22 22.59 -3.98
N ASN A 132 -1.47 21.52 -4.73
CA ASN A 132 -2.69 20.72 -4.57
C ASN A 132 -2.76 20.03 -3.19
N MET A 133 -1.63 19.56 -2.66
CA MET A 133 -1.58 19.00 -1.31
C MET A 133 -1.83 20.07 -0.22
N GLU A 134 -1.29 21.27 -0.39
CA GLU A 134 -1.57 22.40 0.50
C GLU A 134 -3.06 22.76 0.49
N ASN A 135 -3.66 22.87 -0.69
CA ASN A 135 -5.09 23.10 -0.85
C ASN A 135 -5.95 21.99 -0.22
N LEU A 136 -5.55 20.72 -0.38
CA LEU A 136 -6.23 19.60 0.28
C LEU A 136 -6.16 19.70 1.80
N ASN A 137 -5.00 20.07 2.35
CA ASN A 137 -4.84 20.23 3.79
C ASN A 137 -5.70 21.39 4.32
N ALA A 138 -5.75 22.51 3.61
CA ALA A 138 -6.64 23.62 3.92
C ALA A 138 -8.12 23.21 3.86
N LEU A 139 -8.53 22.44 2.84
CA LEU A 139 -9.89 21.89 2.76
C LEU A 139 -10.22 20.95 3.91
N TYR A 140 -9.28 20.10 4.34
CA TYR A 140 -9.47 19.25 5.51
C TYR A 140 -9.67 20.05 6.79
N ALA A 141 -8.89 21.10 7.00
CA ALA A 141 -9.07 22.01 8.14
C ALA A 141 -10.46 22.66 8.14
N VAL A 142 -10.86 23.20 6.98
CA VAL A 142 -12.19 23.82 6.79
C VAL A 142 -13.32 22.79 6.96
N GLN A 143 -13.15 21.55 6.51
CA GLN A 143 -14.13 20.48 6.67
C GLN A 143 -14.32 20.10 8.13
N LEU A 144 -13.23 20.03 8.90
CA LEU A 144 -13.28 19.75 10.33
C LEU A 144 -13.97 20.88 11.11
N GLU A 145 -13.65 22.13 10.76
CA GLU A 145 -14.31 23.32 11.32
C GLU A 145 -15.81 23.33 10.99
N ASN A 146 -16.18 23.09 9.73
CA ASN A 146 -17.57 23.02 9.31
C ASN A 146 -18.34 21.87 9.99
N ALA A 147 -17.71 20.70 10.16
CA ALA A 147 -18.33 19.58 10.87
C ALA A 147 -18.58 19.93 12.34
N THR A 148 -17.62 20.59 13.00
CA THR A 148 -17.77 21.05 14.37
C THR A 148 -18.89 22.09 14.49
N ALA A 149 -18.89 23.11 13.64
CA ALA A 149 -19.94 24.12 13.59
C ALA A 149 -21.32 23.52 13.22
N GLN A 150 -21.37 22.46 12.42
CA GLN A 150 -22.61 21.75 12.12
C GLN A 150 -23.14 20.99 13.34
N VAL A 151 -22.27 20.33 14.11
CA VAL A 151 -22.65 19.66 15.36
C VAL A 151 -23.15 20.67 16.40
N GLU A 152 -22.47 21.80 16.55
CA GLU A 152 -22.93 22.87 17.45
C GLU A 152 -24.30 23.42 17.05
N ARG A 153 -24.50 23.73 15.76
CA ARG A 153 -25.80 24.17 15.25
C ARG A 153 -26.88 23.10 15.43
N GLN A 154 -26.55 21.82 15.24
CA GLN A 154 -27.50 20.73 15.45
C GLN A 154 -27.90 20.61 16.92
N ASN A 155 -26.94 20.77 17.85
CA ASN A 155 -27.23 20.80 19.28
C ASN A 155 -28.11 22.00 19.67
N ASP A 156 -27.82 23.21 19.18
CA ASP A 156 -28.65 24.41 19.41
C ASP A 156 -30.08 24.25 18.86
N VAL A 157 -30.23 23.67 17.67
CA VAL A 157 -31.55 23.34 17.11
C VAL A 157 -32.28 22.31 17.96
N MET A 158 -31.59 21.27 18.43
CA MET A 158 -32.18 20.25 19.30
C MET A 158 -32.63 20.83 20.64
N GLU A 159 -31.84 21.71 21.23
CA GLU A 159 -32.17 22.43 22.47
C GLU A 159 -33.40 23.32 22.28
N LYS A 160 -33.43 24.14 21.23
CA LYS A 160 -34.58 24.98 20.89
C LYS A 160 -35.83 24.17 20.60
N LEU A 161 -35.70 23.03 19.92
CA LEU A 161 -36.80 22.14 19.61
C LEU A 161 -37.36 21.49 20.89
N SER A 162 -36.48 21.05 21.80
CA SER A 162 -36.86 20.54 23.12
C SER A 162 -37.60 21.60 23.94
N GLY A 163 -37.08 22.83 24.00
CA GLY A 163 -37.74 23.95 24.67
C GLY A 163 -39.11 24.29 24.06
N ALA A 164 -39.22 24.29 22.73
CA ALA A 164 -40.50 24.49 22.04
C ALA A 164 -41.50 23.35 22.33
N SER A 165 -41.04 22.11 22.41
CA SER A 165 -41.86 20.95 22.78
C SER A 165 -42.42 21.09 24.20
N ASN A 166 -41.57 21.46 25.18
CA ASN A 166 -42.01 21.69 26.55
C ASN A 166 -43.05 22.82 26.65
N ASN A 167 -42.85 23.93 25.90
CA ASN A 167 -43.82 25.01 25.85
C ASN A 167 -45.14 24.58 25.20
N ALA A 168 -45.09 23.75 24.15
CA ALA A 168 -46.28 23.21 23.50
C ALA A 168 -47.09 22.29 24.44
N GLU A 169 -46.41 21.44 25.22
CA GLU A 169 -47.04 20.62 26.28
C GLU A 169 -47.70 21.48 27.36
N GLY A 170 -47.04 22.56 27.78
CA GLY A 170 -47.60 23.53 28.72
C GLY A 170 -48.86 24.21 28.16
N LEU A 171 -48.83 24.63 26.90
CA LEU A 171 -49.98 25.22 26.22
C LEU A 171 -51.14 24.23 26.09
N ALA A 172 -50.85 22.98 25.71
CA ALA A 172 -51.85 21.93 25.65
C ALA A 172 -52.52 21.71 27.01
N SER A 173 -51.74 21.70 28.09
CA SER A 173 -52.25 21.60 29.46
C SER A 173 -53.14 22.79 29.84
N GLN A 174 -52.77 24.01 29.45
CA GLN A 174 -53.60 25.20 29.69
C GLN A 174 -54.92 25.16 28.91
N LEU A 175 -54.89 24.71 27.64
CA LEU A 175 -56.09 24.55 26.83
C LEU A 175 -57.04 23.51 27.43
N GLN A 176 -56.51 22.41 27.96
CA GLN A 176 -57.30 21.37 28.62
C GLN A 176 -58.00 21.90 29.88
N ASN A 177 -57.30 22.70 30.69
CA ASN A 177 -57.90 23.38 31.85
C ASN A 177 -58.97 24.40 31.41
N LEU A 178 -58.72 25.15 30.34
CA LEU A 178 -59.67 26.13 29.82
C LEU A 178 -60.95 25.46 29.28
N GLN A 179 -60.83 24.31 28.60
CA GLN A 179 -61.96 23.48 28.20
C GLN A 179 -62.78 23.04 29.42
N GLY A 180 -62.14 22.50 30.47
CA GLY A 180 -62.85 22.06 31.69
C GLY A 180 -63.55 23.22 32.42
N ASN A 181 -62.94 24.40 32.43
CA ASN A 181 -63.58 25.61 32.97
C ASN A 181 -64.78 26.03 32.13
N LEU A 182 -64.69 25.99 30.80
CA LEU A 182 -65.83 26.29 29.91
C LEU A 182 -66.97 25.28 30.07
N GLU A 183 -66.67 23.99 30.21
CA GLU A 183 -67.68 22.96 30.52
C GLU A 183 -68.35 23.22 31.87
N SER A 184 -67.57 23.57 32.89
CA SER A 184 -68.09 23.94 34.22
C SER A 184 -69.00 25.16 34.12
N LEU A 185 -68.57 26.20 33.41
CA LEU A 185 -69.34 27.42 33.16
C LEU A 185 -70.65 27.08 32.45
N ASN A 186 -70.59 26.29 31.39
CA ASN A 186 -71.76 25.88 30.61
C ASN A 186 -72.74 25.04 31.46
N SER A 187 -72.25 24.20 32.36
CA SER A 187 -73.11 23.45 33.30
C SER A 187 -73.83 24.38 34.30
N VAL A 188 -73.15 25.41 34.81
CA VAL A 188 -73.74 26.41 35.70
C VAL A 188 -74.77 27.26 34.96
N TYR A 189 -74.44 27.73 33.75
CA TYR A 189 -75.39 28.47 32.91
C TYR A 189 -76.59 27.61 32.52
N GLY A 190 -76.40 26.34 32.15
CA GLY A 190 -77.48 25.40 31.86
C GLY A 190 -78.35 25.11 33.08
N GLY A 191 -77.75 24.97 34.26
CA GLY A 191 -78.46 24.84 35.53
C GLY A 191 -79.29 26.08 35.86
N MET A 192 -78.75 27.27 35.63
CA MET A 192 -79.43 28.54 35.86
C MET A 192 -80.57 28.79 34.85
N LEU A 193 -80.39 28.42 33.58
CA LEU A 193 -81.43 28.48 32.55
C LEU A 193 -82.56 27.47 32.81
N THR A 194 -82.22 26.28 33.29
CA THR A 194 -83.20 25.26 33.75
C THR A 194 -83.97 25.75 34.98
N ALA A 195 -83.31 26.51 35.87
CA ALA A 195 -83.93 27.12 37.05
C ALA A 195 -84.76 28.38 36.74
N MET A 196 -84.51 29.08 35.62
CA MET A 196 -85.30 30.24 35.16
C MET A 196 -86.39 29.88 34.12
N GLY A 197 -86.35 28.68 33.53
CA GLY A 197 -87.29 28.21 32.50
C GLY A 197 -88.49 27.41 33.01
N LYS A 198 -88.77 27.42 34.32
CA LYS A 198 -89.97 26.86 34.96
C LYS A 198 -90.55 27.85 35.95
#